data_AF-X1RFH7-F1
#
_entry.id   AF-X1RFH7-F1
#
_cell.length_a   1.000
_cell.length_b   1.000
_cell.length_c   1.000
_cell.angle_alpha   90.00
_cell.angle_beta   90.00
_cell.angle_gamma   90.00
#
_symmetry.space_group_name_H-M   'P 1'
#
loop_
_entity.id
_entity.type
_entity.pdbx_description
1 polymer ?
#
loop_
_entity_poly.entity_id
_entity_poly.type
_entity_poly.pdbx_seq_one_letter_code
_entity_poly.pdbx_strand_id
1 'polypeptide(L)' 'MELLKEGSKTFSELLNHFDISTGKLNYHLNQIKGFIRKDPKKNYNITHLGLKALEIL' A
#
# COMPACT_ATOMS: atom_id res chain seq x y z
N MET A 1 -2.57 9.19 -0.73
CA MET A 1 -1.37 8.34 -0.91
C MET A 1 -0.23 8.69 0.07
N GLU A 2 -0.43 9.68 0.95
CA GLU A 2 0.51 10.04 2.03
C GLU A 2 0.72 8.93 3.06
N LEU A 3 -0.27 8.03 3.25
CA LEU A 3 -0.21 6.95 4.24
C LEU A 3 0.98 5.98 4.06
N LEU A 4 1.44 5.76 2.83
CA LEU A 4 2.61 4.92 2.53
C LEU A 4 3.92 5.71 2.46
N LYS A 5 3.84 7.06 2.42
CA LYS A 5 5.00 7.95 2.59
C LYS A 5 5.39 8.09 4.06
N GLU A 6 4.43 8.00 4.98
CA GLU A 6 4.66 8.08 6.44
C GLU A 6 5.23 6.80 7.08
N GLY A 7 5.45 5.73 6.29
CA GLY A 7 6.10 4.51 6.75
C GLY A 7 5.40 3.23 6.33
N SER A 8 6.02 2.09 6.59
CA SER A 8 5.47 0.77 6.30
C SER A 8 4.18 0.53 7.10
N LYS A 9 3.12 0.06 6.46
CA LYS A 9 1.85 -0.28 7.13
C LYS A 9 1.50 -1.76 6.96
N THR A 10 1.00 -2.39 8.02
CA THR A 10 0.47 -3.75 7.94
C THR A 10 -0.89 -3.79 7.22
N PHE A 11 -1.31 -4.99 6.80
CA PHE A 11 -2.64 -5.17 6.20
C PHE A 11 -3.77 -4.71 7.13
N SER A 12 -3.65 -5.00 8.43
CA SER A 12 -4.66 -4.64 9.43
C SER A 12 -4.72 -3.12 9.66
N GLU A 13 -3.58 -2.44 9.69
CA GLU A 13 -3.56 -0.97 9.76
C GLU A 13 -4.22 -0.33 8.54
N LEU A 14 -3.95 -0.85 7.34
CA LEU A 14 -4.60 -0.38 6.12
C LEU A 14 -6.11 -0.64 6.17
N LEU A 15 -6.52 -1.81 6.63
CA LEU A 15 -7.94 -2.17 6.76
C LEU A 15 -8.68 -1.22 7.72
N ASN A 16 -8.09 -0.98 8.89
CA ASN A 16 -8.64 -0.06 9.89
C ASN A 16 -8.65 1.39 9.41
N HIS A 17 -7.60 1.82 8.71
CA HIS A 17 -7.50 3.19 8.23
C HIS A 17 -8.52 3.51 7.14
N PHE A 18 -8.69 2.60 6.17
CA PHE A 18 -9.61 2.83 5.05
C PHE A 18 -11.05 2.42 5.35
N ASP A 19 -11.29 1.74 6.46
CA ASP A 19 -12.61 1.22 6.87
C ASP A 19 -13.29 0.42 5.73
N ILE A 20 -12.54 -0.53 5.15
CA ILE A 20 -13.01 -1.37 4.03
C ILE A 20 -12.90 -2.86 4.34
N SER A 21 -13.66 -3.67 3.61
CA SER A 21 -13.56 -5.13 3.72
C SER A 21 -12.20 -5.66 3.24
N THR A 22 -11.83 -6.84 3.77
CA THR A 22 -10.60 -7.55 3.40
C THR A 22 -10.50 -7.82 1.90
N GLY A 23 -11.62 -8.21 1.28
CA GLY A 23 -11.71 -8.45 -0.17
C GLY A 23 -11.44 -7.19 -0.99
N LYS A 24 -12.02 -6.06 -0.57
CA LYS A 24 -11.82 -4.77 -1.24
C LYS A 24 -10.38 -4.28 -1.11
N LEU A 25 -9.78 -4.41 0.08
CA LEU A 25 -8.38 -4.07 0.29
C LEU A 25 -7.46 -4.96 -0.57
N ASN A 26 -7.67 -6.28 -0.59
CA ASN A 26 -6.91 -7.19 -1.45
C ASN A 26 -7.03 -6.85 -2.93
N TYR A 27 -8.23 -6.52 -3.39
CA TYR A 27 -8.44 -6.06 -4.77
C TYR A 27 -7.56 -4.85 -5.08
N HIS A 28 -7.61 -3.80 -4.26
CA HIS A 28 -6.82 -2.59 -4.47
C HIS A 28 -5.31 -2.87 -4.41
N LEU A 29 -4.84 -3.62 -3.41
CA LEU A 29 -3.42 -4.00 -3.30
C LEU A 29 -2.93 -4.78 -4.51
N ASN A 30 -3.77 -5.64 -5.10
CA ASN A 30 -3.45 -6.37 -6.31
C ASN A 30 -3.35 -5.44 -7.54
N GLN A 31 -4.23 -4.43 -7.65
CA GLN A 31 -4.15 -3.42 -8.73
C GLN A 31 -2.84 -2.63 -8.69
N ILE A 32 -2.30 -2.37 -7.49
CA ILE A 32 -1.09 -1.55 -7.32
C ILE A 32 0.18 -2.36 -7.00
N LYS A 33 0.17 -3.69 -7.17
CA LYS A 33 1.27 -4.59 -6.76
C LYS A 33 2.65 -4.29 -7.37
N GLY A 34 2.72 -3.53 -8.47
CA GLY A 34 4.00 -3.06 -9.04
C GLY A 34 4.56 -1.81 -8.36
N PHE A 35 3.69 -1.05 -7.70
CA PHE A 35 3.99 0.21 -7.03
C PHE A 35 4.19 0.03 -5.52
N ILE A 36 3.79 -1.11 -4.97
CA ILE A 36 3.99 -1.47 -3.56
C ILE A 36 4.68 -2.83 -3.44
N ARG A 37 5.38 -3.06 -2.34
CA ARG A 37 6.00 -4.34 -1.99
C ARG A 37 5.66 -4.71 -0.56
N LYS A 38 5.45 -6.00 -0.32
CA LYS A 38 5.35 -6.56 1.03
C LYS A 38 6.73 -7.02 1.52
N ASP A 39 7.15 -6.55 2.68
CA ASP A 39 8.42 -6.96 3.30
C ASP A 39 8.24 -8.24 4.15
N PRO A 40 9.32 -8.89 4.62
CA PRO A 40 9.25 -10.12 5.40
C PRO A 40 8.43 -10.01 6.71
N LYS A 41 8.35 -8.81 7.30
CA LYS A 41 7.50 -8.49 8.46
C LYS A 41 6.04 -8.21 8.08
N LYS A 42 5.66 -8.44 6.81
CA LYS A 42 4.32 -8.28 6.25
C LYS A 42 3.83 -6.83 6.15
N ASN A 43 4.70 -5.83 6.21
CA ASN A 43 4.29 -4.45 5.94
C ASN A 43 4.35 -4.14 4.44
N TYR A 44 3.47 -3.26 4.01
CA TYR A 44 3.41 -2.71 2.68
C TYR A 44 4.23 -1.43 2.63
N ASN A 45 5.17 -1.39 1.68
CA ASN A 45 6.07 -0.27 1.43
C ASN A 45 5.93 0.14 -0.03
N ILE A 46 6.07 1.42 -0.32
CA ILE A 46 6.08 1.90 -1.71
C ILE A 46 7.39 1.51 -2.40
N THR A 47 7.32 1.09 -3.66
CA THR A 47 8.51 0.80 -4.48
C THR A 47 9.07 2.08 -5.09
N HIS A 48 10.29 2.02 -5.63
CA HIS A 48 10.86 3.14 -6.38
C HIS A 48 9.97 3.54 -7.58
N LEU A 49 9.36 2.57 -8.25
CA LEU A 49 8.39 2.83 -9.32
C LEU A 49 7.14 3.53 -8.79
N GLY A 50 6.64 3.11 -7.62
CA GLY A 50 5.51 3.75 -6.95
C GLY A 50 5.80 5.20 -6.58
N LEU A 51 7.01 5.50 -6.09
CA LEU A 51 7.43 6.87 -5.79
C LEU A 51 7.44 7.74 -7.05
N LYS A 52 8.04 7.26 -8.14
CA LYS A 52 8.04 7.99 -9.42
C LYS A 52 6.63 8.23 -9.97
N ALA A 53 5.75 7.22 -9.86
CA ALA A 53 4.36 7.36 -10.30
C ALA A 53 3.60 8.45 -9.51
N LEU A 54 3.92 8.64 -8.23
CA LEU A 54 3.36 9.71 -7.40
C LEU A 54 3.85 11.10 -7.77
N GLU A 55 5.04 11.24 -8.35
CA GLU A 55 5.60 12.54 -8.74
C GLU A 55 5.01 13.06 -10.07
N ILE A 56 4.35 12.19 -10.83
CA ILE A 56 3.76 12.50 -12.14
C ILE A 56 2.26 12.87 -12.01
N LEU A 57 1.64 12.54 -10.89
CA LEU A 57 0.24 12.84 -10.54
C LEU A 57 0.12 14.18 -9.81
#